data_AF-A0A0R3TY50-F1
#
_entry.id   AF-A0A0R3TY50-F1
#
_cell.length_a   1.000
_cell.length_b   1.000
_cell.length_c   1.000
_cell.angle_alpha   90.00
_cell.angle_beta   90.00
_cell.angle_gamma   90.00
#
_symmetry.space_group_name_H-M   'P 1'
#
loop_
_entity.id
_entity.type
_entity.pdbx_description
1 polymer ?
#
loop_
_entity_poly.entity_id
_entity_poly.type
_entity_poly.pdbx_seq_one_letter_code
_entity_poly.pdbx_strand_id
1 'polypeptide(L)'
;MWVYEKLSHAASHRFDANGSPLSRMQSPSEIIVDPRLFLERYEQASPTEASGGSVTNIHPDDMFSLPSVYSAICSGVVRNLVSMAPPELLDWANVKELYCMGGALKRNPLLLEQLMTEYPSVDMNSISEDKVIEACVGAALYTATVIEASKSS
;
A
#
# COMPACT_ATOMS: atom_id res chain seq x y z
N MET A 1 0.43 13.08 -10.85
CA MET A 1 0.62 13.49 -9.44
C MET A 1 -0.71 13.95 -8.84
N TRP A 2 -1.34 14.97 -9.43
CA TRP A 2 -2.63 15.57 -8.99
C TRP A 2 -3.82 14.63 -8.67
N VAL A 3 -3.96 13.47 -9.32
CA VAL A 3 -5.14 12.60 -9.11
C VAL A 3 -5.04 11.80 -7.80
N TYR A 4 -3.87 11.23 -7.51
CA TYR A 4 -3.66 10.44 -6.29
C TYR A 4 -3.74 11.30 -5.04
N GLU A 5 -3.21 12.52 -5.07
CA GLU A 5 -3.33 13.46 -3.96
C GLU A 5 -4.79 13.83 -3.68
N LYS A 6 -5.56 14.16 -4.72
CA LYS A 6 -6.99 14.52 -4.58
C LYS A 6 -7.82 13.34 -4.05
N LEU A 7 -7.59 12.13 -4.58
CA LEU A 7 -8.30 10.94 -4.13
C LEU A 7 -7.90 10.55 -2.71
N SER A 8 -6.61 10.60 -2.39
CA SER A 8 -6.12 10.33 -1.03
C SER A 8 -6.70 11.33 -0.04
N HIS A 9 -6.67 12.63 -0.36
CA HIS A 9 -7.27 13.66 0.47
C HIS A 9 -8.77 13.44 0.69
N ALA A 10 -9.51 13.09 -0.37
CA ALA A 10 -10.94 12.82 -0.28
C ALA A 10 -11.24 11.54 0.53
N ALA A 11 -10.37 10.54 0.47
CA ALA A 11 -10.51 9.26 1.15
C ALA A 11 -10.07 9.29 2.63
N SER A 12 -9.10 10.14 3.00
CA SER A 12 -8.63 10.29 4.39
C SER A 12 -9.59 11.12 5.28
N HIS A 13 -10.85 11.33 4.88
CA HIS A 13 -11.86 12.11 5.61
C HIS A 13 -11.50 13.59 5.94
N ARG A 14 -10.46 14.18 5.34
CA ARG A 14 -10.07 15.60 5.55
C ARG A 14 -10.91 16.59 4.73
N PHE A 15 -12.21 16.38 4.61
CA PHE A 15 -13.09 17.44 4.12
C PHE A 15 -13.53 18.29 5.31
N ASP A 16 -13.04 19.54 5.37
CA ASP A 16 -13.69 20.58 6.17
C ASP A 16 -15.13 20.72 5.66
N ALA A 17 -16.05 20.08 6.37
CA ALA A 17 -17.47 20.00 6.04
C ALA A 17 -18.18 21.34 6.35
N ASN A 18 -17.69 22.46 5.81
CA ASN A 18 -18.42 23.71 5.84
C ASN A 18 -19.32 23.82 4.61
N GLY A 19 -20.52 23.24 4.71
CA GLY A 19 -21.69 23.73 3.96
C GLY A 19 -22.33 22.81 2.92
N SER A 20 -21.91 21.56 2.75
CA SER A 20 -22.59 20.64 1.82
C SER A 20 -23.70 19.84 2.52
N PRO A 21 -24.95 19.83 2.02
CA PRO A 21 -26.05 19.01 2.57
C PRO A 21 -25.80 17.49 2.47
N LEU A 22 -24.75 17.06 1.75
CA LEU A 22 -24.32 15.65 1.64
C LEU A 22 -23.37 15.20 2.78
N SER A 23 -22.95 16.12 3.66
CA SER A 23 -22.05 15.81 4.79
C SER A 23 -22.65 14.85 5.83
N ARG A 24 -23.98 14.72 5.87
CA ARG A 24 -24.70 13.97 6.91
C ARG A 24 -24.86 12.47 6.61
N MET A 25 -24.40 11.98 5.46
CA MET A 25 -24.58 10.60 4.98
C MET A 25 -23.27 9.80 4.86
N GLN A 26 -22.15 10.33 5.35
CA GLN A 26 -20.87 9.62 5.28
C GLN A 26 -20.68 8.71 6.50
N SER A 27 -21.43 7.61 6.56
CA SER A 27 -20.94 6.45 7.30
C SER A 27 -19.66 5.96 6.63
N PRO A 28 -18.64 5.53 7.39
CA PRO A 28 -17.46 4.90 6.81
C PRO A 28 -17.91 3.73 5.94
N SER A 29 -17.45 3.73 4.68
CA SER A 29 -17.76 2.67 3.74
C SER A 29 -17.19 1.35 4.23
N GLU A 30 -17.99 0.30 4.17
CA GLU A 30 -17.56 -1.04 4.56
C GLU A 30 -17.18 -1.90 3.35
N ILE A 31 -16.97 -1.29 2.17
CA ILE A 31 -16.51 -2.01 0.99
C ILE A 31 -15.21 -2.75 1.33
N ILE A 32 -15.18 -4.04 1.02
CA ILE A 32 -13.99 -4.87 1.14
C ILE A 32 -13.52 -5.24 -0.26
N VAL A 33 -12.29 -4.88 -0.58
CA VAL A 33 -11.62 -5.26 -1.83
C VAL A 33 -10.55 -6.29 -1.52
N ASP A 34 -10.59 -7.40 -2.26
CA ASP A 34 -9.51 -8.36 -2.36
C ASP A 34 -8.83 -8.21 -3.74
N PRO A 35 -7.60 -7.66 -3.81
CA PRO A 35 -6.96 -7.29 -5.08
C PRO A 35 -6.22 -8.45 -5.77
N ARG A 36 -6.54 -9.72 -5.46
CA ARG A 36 -5.96 -10.94 -6.05
C ARG A 36 -6.33 -11.18 -7.53
N LEU A 37 -6.26 -10.16 -8.38
CA LEU A 37 -6.63 -10.23 -9.80
C LEU A 37 -5.85 -11.32 -10.57
N PHE A 38 -4.60 -11.57 -10.16
CA PHE A 38 -3.74 -12.60 -10.73
C PHE A 38 -3.48 -13.75 -9.75
N LEU A 39 -4.42 -13.98 -8.82
CA LEU A 39 -4.30 -14.89 -7.67
C LEU A 39 -3.16 -14.48 -6.72
N GLU A 40 -2.97 -15.26 -5.66
CA GLU A 40 -1.84 -15.08 -4.74
C GLU A 40 -0.63 -15.91 -5.17
N ARG A 41 0.56 -15.31 -5.02
CA ARG A 41 1.83 -16.02 -5.28
C ARG A 41 2.28 -16.88 -4.10
N TYR A 42 1.85 -16.52 -2.89
CA TYR A 42 2.33 -17.13 -1.64
C TYR A 42 1.27 -17.96 -0.93
N GLU A 43 0.09 -18.11 -1.52
CA GLU A 43 -0.99 -18.90 -0.96
C GLU A 43 -0.77 -20.39 -1.30
N GLN A 44 -0.68 -21.24 -0.28
CA GLN A 44 -0.60 -22.69 -0.41
C GLN A 44 -1.98 -23.35 -0.62
N ALA A 45 -2.99 -22.58 -1.01
CA ALA A 45 -4.33 -23.12 -1.25
C ALA A 45 -4.33 -24.05 -2.47
N SER A 46 -5.17 -25.09 -2.43
CA SER A 46 -5.37 -25.95 -3.59
C SER A 46 -5.89 -25.10 -4.76
N PRO A 47 -5.55 -25.42 -6.03
CA PRO A 47 -6.01 -24.65 -7.21
C PRO A 47 -7.55 -24.51 -7.32
N THR A 48 -8.29 -25.36 -6.61
CA THR A 48 -9.75 -25.35 -6.49
C THR A 48 -10.30 -24.35 -5.46
N GLU A 49 -9.45 -23.75 -4.64
CA GLU A 49 -9.80 -22.80 -3.57
C GLU A 49 -9.21 -21.39 -3.78
N ALA A 50 -8.41 -21.20 -4.84
CA ALA A 50 -7.85 -19.91 -5.19
C ALA A 50 -8.96 -18.95 -5.65
N SER A 51 -9.46 -18.14 -4.72
CA SER A 51 -10.39 -17.06 -5.03
C SER A 51 -9.64 -15.94 -5.76
N GLY A 52 -10.11 -15.59 -6.95
CA GLY A 52 -9.64 -14.40 -7.66
C GLY A 52 -10.03 -13.11 -6.94
N GLY A 53 -9.57 -11.99 -7.49
CA GLY A 53 -9.90 -10.67 -6.95
C GLY A 53 -11.41 -10.46 -6.83
N SER A 54 -11.84 -9.87 -5.72
CA SER A 54 -13.25 -9.71 -5.38
C SER A 54 -13.53 -8.35 -4.75
N VAL A 55 -14.78 -7.92 -4.84
CA VAL A 55 -15.30 -6.75 -4.12
C VAL A 55 -16.58 -7.17 -3.43
N THR A 56 -16.64 -7.00 -2.12
CA THR A 56 -17.76 -7.44 -1.28
C THR A 56 -18.23 -6.32 -0.36
N ASN A 57 -19.38 -6.54 0.29
CA ASN A 57 -20.00 -5.60 1.22
C ASN A 57 -20.27 -4.20 0.61
N ILE A 58 -20.73 -4.18 -0.63
CA ILE A 58 -21.10 -2.94 -1.34
C ILE A 58 -22.49 -2.51 -0.86
N HIS A 59 -22.57 -1.37 -0.16
CA HIS A 59 -23.84 -0.77 0.20
C HIS A 59 -24.36 0.16 -0.93
N PRO A 60 -25.68 0.34 -1.10
CA PRO A 60 -26.21 1.31 -2.06
C PRO A 60 -25.65 2.74 -1.90
N ASP A 61 -25.33 3.13 -0.67
CA ASP A 61 -24.72 4.44 -0.37
C ASP A 61 -23.27 4.55 -0.88
N ASP A 62 -22.61 3.42 -1.11
CA ASP A 62 -21.23 3.38 -1.61
C ASP A 62 -21.12 3.52 -3.13
N MET A 63 -22.21 3.24 -3.87
CA MET A 63 -22.20 3.12 -5.34
C MET A 63 -21.68 4.37 -6.06
N PHE A 64 -21.72 5.54 -5.42
CA PHE A 64 -21.27 6.81 -6.00
C PHE A 64 -20.04 7.40 -5.29
N SER A 65 -19.44 6.69 -4.33
CA SER A 65 -18.28 7.19 -3.58
C SER A 65 -16.96 6.66 -4.14
N LEU A 66 -16.41 7.35 -5.13
CA LEU A 66 -15.06 7.08 -5.62
C LEU A 66 -13.98 7.11 -4.51
N PRO A 67 -14.02 8.02 -3.52
CA PRO A 67 -13.08 8.00 -2.40
C PRO A 67 -13.18 6.73 -1.55
N SER A 68 -14.40 6.25 -1.29
CA SER A 68 -14.63 5.01 -0.53
C SER A 68 -14.05 3.79 -1.26
N VAL A 69 -14.35 3.68 -2.56
CA VAL A 69 -13.80 2.60 -3.40
C VAL A 69 -12.28 2.66 -3.44
N TYR A 70 -11.70 3.85 -3.60
CA TYR A 70 -10.25 4.05 -3.61
C TYR A 70 -9.59 3.65 -2.28
N SER A 71 -10.20 4.03 -1.15
CA SER A 71 -9.73 3.64 0.19
C SER A 71 -9.79 2.13 0.40
N ALA A 72 -10.88 1.49 -0.03
CA ALA A 72 -11.06 0.05 0.07
C ALA A 72 -10.03 -0.71 -0.78
N ILE A 73 -9.72 -0.22 -1.99
CA ILE A 73 -8.65 -0.78 -2.84
C ILE A 73 -7.29 -0.67 -2.13
N CYS A 74 -6.96 0.51 -1.59
CA CYS A 74 -5.70 0.70 -0.87
C CYS A 74 -5.61 -0.23 0.34
N SER A 75 -6.69 -0.36 1.11
CA SER A 75 -6.78 -1.26 2.26
C SER A 75 -6.61 -2.73 1.86
N GLY A 76 -7.22 -3.15 0.75
CA GLY A 76 -7.04 -4.49 0.19
C GLY A 76 -5.58 -4.78 -0.19
N VAL A 77 -4.90 -3.82 -0.82
CA VAL A 77 -3.47 -3.93 -1.16
C VAL A 77 -2.63 -4.01 0.11
N VAL A 78 -2.91 -3.18 1.12
CA VAL A 78 -2.19 -3.21 2.40
C VAL A 78 -2.37 -4.56 3.10
N ARG A 79 -3.59 -5.09 3.20
CA ARG A 79 -3.84 -6.41 3.80
C ARG A 79 -3.07 -7.53 3.09
N ASN A 80 -3.00 -7.47 1.75
CA ASN A 80 -2.18 -8.40 0.97
C ASN A 80 -0.67 -8.24 1.27
N LEU A 81 -0.17 -7.01 1.42
CA LEU A 81 1.23 -6.79 1.81
C LEU A 81 1.53 -7.31 3.23
N VAL A 82 0.63 -7.06 4.18
CA VAL A 82 0.76 -7.49 5.58
C VAL A 82 0.69 -9.01 5.71
N SER A 83 -0.11 -9.69 4.91
CA SER A 83 -0.15 -11.16 4.94
C SER A 83 1.18 -11.81 4.53
N MET A 84 1.99 -11.14 3.72
CA MET A 84 3.33 -11.61 3.33
C MET A 84 4.41 -11.29 4.37
N ALA A 85 4.21 -10.26 5.19
CA ALA A 85 5.14 -9.85 6.24
C ALA A 85 4.38 -9.51 7.53
N PRO A 86 3.79 -10.50 8.23
CA PRO A 86 2.99 -10.22 9.43
C PRO A 86 3.81 -9.51 10.51
N PRO A 87 3.24 -8.55 11.26
CA PRO A 87 3.96 -7.81 12.30
C PRO A 87 4.65 -8.72 13.32
N GLU A 88 4.01 -9.85 13.68
CA GLU A 88 4.57 -10.82 14.63
C GLU A 88 5.87 -11.46 14.10
N LEU A 89 5.98 -11.65 12.78
CA LEU A 89 7.18 -12.17 12.14
C LEU A 89 8.31 -11.14 12.19
N LEU A 90 7.99 -9.86 12.02
CA LEU A 90 8.95 -8.75 12.12
C LEU A 90 9.49 -8.61 13.54
N ASP A 91 8.60 -8.69 14.53
CA ASP A 91 8.96 -8.66 15.94
C ASP A 91 9.85 -9.86 16.30
N TRP A 92 9.49 -11.07 15.85
CA TRP A 92 10.30 -12.28 16.05
C TRP A 92 11.69 -12.16 15.42
N ALA A 93 11.78 -11.57 14.23
CA ALA A 93 13.05 -11.31 13.54
C ALA A 93 13.81 -10.09 14.09
N ASN A 94 13.27 -9.39 15.10
CA ASN A 94 13.82 -8.16 15.66
C ASN A 94 14.11 -7.09 14.59
N VAL A 95 13.18 -6.95 13.64
CA VAL A 95 13.23 -5.93 12.59
C VAL A 95 12.89 -4.58 13.21
N LYS A 96 13.80 -3.61 13.09
CA LYS A 96 13.62 -2.26 13.65
C LYS A 96 13.14 -1.24 12.62
N GLU A 97 13.45 -1.48 11.35
CA GLU A 97 13.19 -0.53 10.28
C GLU A 97 12.64 -1.26 9.05
N LEU A 98 11.66 -0.64 8.40
CA LEU A 98 11.14 -1.08 7.11
C LEU A 98 11.32 0.03 6.08
N TYR A 99 11.90 -0.33 4.94
CA TYR A 99 12.11 0.60 3.83
C TYR A 99 11.07 0.37 2.74
N CYS A 100 10.17 1.33 2.58
CA CYS A 100 9.11 1.28 1.59
C CYS A 100 9.54 1.90 0.27
N MET A 101 9.70 1.05 -0.75
CA MET A 101 10.27 1.42 -2.04
C MET A 101 9.29 1.20 -3.18
N GLY A 102 9.48 1.94 -4.28
CA GLY A 102 8.73 1.79 -5.52
C GLY A 102 7.67 2.86 -5.75
N GLY A 103 7.31 3.05 -7.02
CA GLY A 103 6.49 4.18 -7.45
C GLY A 103 5.04 4.16 -6.94
N ALA A 104 4.51 3.01 -6.53
CA ALA A 104 3.14 2.92 -6.00
C ALA A 104 3.02 3.62 -4.65
N LEU A 105 3.84 3.22 -3.67
CA LEU A 105 3.87 3.81 -2.33
C LEU A 105 4.32 5.28 -2.37
N LYS A 106 5.31 5.61 -3.22
CA LYS A 106 5.79 6.99 -3.40
C LYS A 106 4.70 7.96 -3.86
N ARG A 107 3.79 7.51 -4.75
CA ARG A 107 2.77 8.39 -5.38
C ARG A 107 1.40 8.30 -4.73
N ASN A 108 1.20 7.40 -3.77
CA ASN A 108 -0.08 7.14 -3.13
C ASN A 108 0.07 7.32 -1.61
N PRO A 109 -0.15 8.54 -1.09
CA PRO A 109 0.03 8.82 0.32
C PRO A 109 -0.97 8.07 1.21
N LEU A 110 -2.21 7.82 0.74
CA LEU A 110 -3.18 7.01 1.49
C LEU A 110 -2.69 5.58 1.66
N LEU A 111 -2.16 4.95 0.60
CA LEU A 111 -1.64 3.59 0.67
C LEU A 111 -0.47 3.50 1.65
N LEU A 112 0.43 4.49 1.64
CA LEU A 112 1.55 4.56 2.59
C LEU A 112 1.05 4.75 4.03
N GLU A 113 0.12 5.68 4.27
CA GLU A 113 -0.47 5.94 5.59
C GLU A 113 -1.16 4.69 6.16
N GLN A 114 -1.98 4.02 5.34
CA GLN A 114 -2.65 2.78 5.73
C GLN A 114 -1.64 1.67 6.04
N LEU A 115 -0.58 1.52 5.23
CA LEU A 115 0.47 0.55 5.50
C LEU A 115 1.22 0.84 6.81
N MET A 116 1.54 2.10 7.08
CA MET A 116 2.22 2.51 8.32
C MET A 116 1.39 2.23 9.57
N THR A 117 0.06 2.27 9.45
CA THR A 117 -0.85 1.98 10.55
C THR A 117 -0.80 0.50 10.97
N GLU A 118 -0.46 -0.40 10.05
CA GLU A 118 -0.36 -1.85 10.32
C GLU A 118 0.95 -2.27 11.00
N TYR A 119 1.96 -1.38 11.05
CA TYR A 119 3.27 -1.65 11.66
C TYR A 119 3.66 -0.64 12.74
N PRO A 120 2.91 -0.53 13.85
CA PRO A 120 3.15 0.47 14.87
C PRO A 120 4.47 0.27 15.66
N SER A 121 5.04 -0.94 15.65
CA SER A 121 6.27 -1.28 16.37
C SER A 121 7.55 -1.04 15.57
N VAL A 122 7.45 -0.70 14.29
CA VAL A 122 8.58 -0.65 13.36
C VAL A 122 8.70 0.74 12.74
N ASP A 123 9.92 1.29 12.72
CA ASP A 123 10.15 2.57 12.07
C ASP A 123 10.07 2.41 10.54
N MET A 124 8.94 2.82 9.97
CA MET A 124 8.73 2.81 8.53
C MET A 124 9.30 4.05 7.87
N ASN A 125 10.33 3.85 7.06
CA ASN A 125 10.98 4.89 6.29
C ASN A 125 10.48 4.86 4.83
N SER A 126 9.70 5.87 4.44
CA SER A 126 9.47 6.17 3.02
C SER A 126 10.63 7.01 2.50
N ILE A 127 11.36 6.51 1.52
CA ILE A 127 12.48 7.27 0.94
C ILE A 127 11.89 8.45 0.15
N SER A 128 12.26 9.68 0.56
CA SER A 128 11.71 10.92 0.04
C SER A 128 11.82 11.05 -1.47
N GLU A 129 10.99 11.92 -2.08
CA GLU A 129 10.93 12.05 -3.53
C GLU A 129 12.27 12.38 -4.20
N ASP A 130 13.14 13.08 -3.47
CA ASP A 130 14.45 13.56 -3.92
C ASP A 130 15.56 12.50 -3.86
N LYS A 131 15.34 11.40 -3.13
CA LYS A 131 16.29 10.29 -3.04
C LYS A 131 15.82 9.17 -3.95
N VAL A 132 16.33 9.14 -5.17
CA VAL A 132 16.11 8.04 -6.12
C VAL A 132 16.89 6.83 -5.62
N ILE A 133 16.29 6.04 -4.73
CA ILE A 133 16.79 4.70 -4.42
C ILE A 133 15.83 3.75 -5.13
N GLU A 134 16.22 3.36 -6.33
CA GLU A 134 15.44 2.43 -7.15
C GLU A 134 16.27 1.17 -7.38
N ALA A 135 15.63 0.10 -7.86
CA ALA A 135 16.31 -1.14 -8.19
C ALA A 135 17.52 -0.92 -9.13
N CYS A 136 17.43 0.07 -10.03
CA CYS A 136 18.53 0.44 -10.93
C CYS A 136 19.77 0.97 -10.19
N VAL A 137 19.61 1.65 -9.06
CA VAL A 137 20.72 2.14 -8.24
C VAL A 137 21.44 0.97 -7.58
N GLY A 138 20.69 -0.01 -7.06
CA GLY A 138 21.28 -1.24 -6.53
C GLY A 138 22.10 -2.01 -7.58
N ALA A 139 21.56 -2.14 -8.79
CA ALA A 139 22.27 -2.78 -9.90
C ALA A 139 23.55 -2.03 -10.30
N ALA A 140 23.50 -0.69 -10.34
CA ALA A 140 24.65 0.14 -10.65
C ALA A 140 25.75 0.03 -9.57
N LEU A 141 25.37 0.09 -8.29
CA LEU A 141 26.29 -0.06 -7.17
C LEU A 141 26.97 -1.44 -7.19
N TYR A 142 26.21 -2.51 -7.38
CA TYR A 142 26.78 -3.85 -7.52
C TYR A 142 27.80 -3.92 -8.66
N THR A 143 27.43 -3.40 -9.83
CA THR A 143 28.33 -3.39 -11.00
C THR A 143 29.63 -2.61 -10.71
N ALA A 144 29.54 -1.46 -10.05
CA ALA A 144 30.71 -0.68 -9.67
C ALA A 144 31.66 -1.48 -8.76
N THR A 145 31.12 -2.15 -7.74
CA THR A 145 31.94 -2.95 -6.81
C THR A 145 32.66 -4.12 -7.49
N VAL A 146 32.00 -4.79 -8.44
CA VAL A 146 32.62 -5.88 -9.22
C VAL A 146 33.75 -5.34 -10.10
N ILE A 147 33.54 -4.19 -10.75
CA ILE A 147 34.57 -3.55 -11.58
C ILE A 147 35.78 -3.15 -10.72
N GLU A 148 35.57 -2.57 -9.54
CA GLU A 148 36.66 -2.21 -8.64
C GLU A 148 37.46 -3.43 -8.17
N ALA A 149 36.79 -4.51 -7.75
CA ALA A 149 37.44 -5.75 -7.33
C ALA A 149 38.29 -6.38 -8.45
N SER A 150 37.83 -6.27 -9.71
CA SER A 150 38.55 -6.78 -10.88
C SER A 150 39.79 -5.96 -11.25
N LYS A 151 39.87 -4.68 -10.83
CA LYS A 151 41.04 -3.80 -11.05
C LYS A 151 42.11 -3.95 -9.97
N SER A 152 41.76 -4.50 -8.80
CA SER A 152 42.66 -4.76 -7.68
C SER A 152 43.27 -6.16 -7.66
N SER A 153 42.95 -7.00 -8.66
CA SER A 153 43.48 -8.36 -8.87
C SER A 153 44.46 -8.40 -10.03
#